data_AF-A0A223N103-F1
#
_entry.id   AF-A0A223N103-F1
#
_cell.length_a   1.000
_cell.length_b   1.000
_cell.length_c   1.000
_cell.angle_alpha   90.00
_cell.angle_beta   90.00
_cell.angle_gamma   90.00
#
_symmetry.space_group_name_H-M   'P 1'
#
loop_
_entity.id
_entity.type
_entity.pdbx_description
1 polymer ?
#
loop_
_entity_poly.entity_id
_entity_poly.type
_entity_poly.pdbx_seq_one_letter_code
_entity_poly.pdbx_strand_id
1 'polypeptide(L)'
;MSHIRLIKSAHDHESALMRLMSLMDLDPQPGSAESDEMDVLALLIEKFEEDYFPISKPDPIEAIKFRMEQQGLKNRDLIPFIGSAPKVSEILNGTRSLSLNMIRKLSSGLGISADVLIQLPEQKHAIQREVDWQAFPIAEMRKRGYFDSFNGSLQELKEYAAEALSDFIGSVKSGFNLQPALLRASSHLRTNDKETDPYALWAWQIRVLQKAAEQKLPCQYRASTVNLEWMQNISKLSWLESGPLLAIEFLNKSGIHVIIEPHLPKTYLDGAVCMSIDGNPIIALTLRHNRLDSFWFSLMHEMAHIALHLDGNENWYLDDLDAQGVDEIEKQADDMAREALIPQSIWCRSSLSSAEEVRELAKELQISPCIVAGRVRFESGDHKKFGSLFRDKISDYFQR
;
A
#
# COMPACT_ATOMS: atom_id res chain seq x y z
N MET A 1 15.93 -55.18 -28.73
CA MET A 1 15.54 -54.04 -27.89
C MET A 1 15.65 -54.49 -26.45
N SER A 2 16.77 -54.15 -25.81
CA SER A 2 16.99 -54.32 -24.37
C SER A 2 15.88 -53.57 -23.61
N HIS A 3 15.34 -54.20 -22.57
CA HIS A 3 14.27 -53.61 -21.76
C HIS A 3 14.79 -52.38 -21.00
N ILE A 4 14.56 -51.18 -21.53
CA ILE A 4 14.81 -49.92 -20.81
C ILE A 4 13.81 -49.85 -19.65
N ARG A 5 14.33 -49.77 -18.42
CA ARG A 5 13.52 -49.58 -17.20
C ARG A 5 13.77 -48.19 -16.64
N LEU A 6 12.69 -47.51 -16.27
CA LEU A 6 12.75 -46.25 -15.52
C LEU A 6 13.35 -46.50 -14.12
N ILE A 7 14.21 -45.58 -13.67
CA ILE A 7 14.74 -45.55 -12.32
C ILE A 7 13.64 -45.02 -11.39
N LYS A 8 13.19 -45.82 -10.42
CA LYS A 8 12.09 -45.46 -9.51
C LYS A 8 12.45 -45.57 -8.03
N SER A 9 13.63 -46.12 -7.73
CA SER A 9 14.10 -46.36 -6.37
C SER A 9 15.61 -46.15 -6.27
N ALA A 10 16.12 -45.94 -5.06
CA ALA A 10 17.56 -45.81 -4.81
C ALA A 10 18.36 -47.05 -5.26
N HIS A 11 17.77 -48.24 -5.18
CA HIS A 11 18.41 -49.48 -5.64
C HIS A 11 18.51 -49.55 -7.18
N ASP A 12 17.49 -49.06 -7.89
CA ASP A 12 17.54 -48.94 -9.35
C ASP A 12 18.61 -47.93 -9.78
N HIS A 13 18.75 -46.83 -9.03
CA HIS A 13 19.74 -45.77 -9.27
C HIS A 13 21.17 -46.27 -9.07
N GLU A 14 21.44 -46.97 -7.97
CA GLU A 14 22.76 -47.58 -7.71
C GLU A 14 23.12 -48.63 -8.78
N SER A 15 22.14 -49.43 -9.21
CA SER A 15 22.33 -50.41 -10.28
C SER A 15 22.59 -49.76 -11.63
N ALA A 16 21.90 -48.65 -11.94
CA ALA A 16 22.12 -47.87 -13.15
C ALA A 16 23.50 -47.20 -13.16
N LEU A 17 23.95 -46.64 -12.03
CA LEU A 17 25.28 -46.06 -11.87
C LEU A 17 26.39 -47.10 -12.08
N MET A 18 26.29 -48.27 -11.44
CA MET A 18 27.26 -49.36 -11.64
C MET A 18 27.31 -49.82 -13.10
N ARG A 19 26.16 -49.89 -13.77
CA ARG A 19 26.09 -50.25 -15.19
C ARG A 19 26.71 -49.18 -16.08
N LEU A 20 26.42 -47.90 -15.82
CA LEU A 20 27.01 -46.78 -16.54
C LEU A 20 28.54 -46.78 -16.40
N MET A 21 29.07 -46.96 -15.18
CA MET A 21 30.51 -47.05 -14.94
C MET A 21 31.14 -48.22 -15.71
N SER A 22 30.51 -49.40 -15.69
CA SER A 22 30.98 -50.56 -16.45
C SER A 22 30.97 -50.31 -17.96
N LEU A 23 30.01 -49.53 -18.49
CA LEU A 23 29.96 -49.18 -19.91
C LEU A 23 31.04 -48.15 -20.26
N MET A 24 31.31 -47.18 -19.40
CA MET A 24 32.41 -46.22 -19.59
C MET A 24 33.78 -46.90 -19.61
N ASP A 25 33.99 -47.91 -18.75
CA ASP A 25 35.24 -48.70 -18.73
C ASP A 25 35.45 -49.55 -20.00
N LEU A 26 34.37 -49.88 -20.71
CA LEU A 26 34.41 -50.65 -21.95
C LEU A 26 34.70 -49.79 -23.19
N ASP A 27 34.63 -48.46 -23.07
CA ASP A 27 34.84 -47.47 -24.15
C ASP A 27 34.16 -47.86 -25.48
N PRO A 28 32.80 -48.00 -25.48
CA PRO A 28 32.07 -48.49 -26.63
C PRO A 28 32.20 -47.54 -27.83
N GLN A 29 32.27 -48.11 -29.04
CA GLN A 29 32.34 -47.31 -30.26
C GLN A 29 31.08 -46.47 -30.46
N PRO A 30 31.18 -45.20 -30.92
CA PRO A 30 30.02 -44.36 -31.17
C PRO A 30 29.01 -45.01 -32.12
N GLY A 31 27.72 -44.98 -31.74
CA GLY A 31 26.63 -45.59 -32.50
C GLY A 31 26.51 -47.12 -32.34
N SER A 32 27.25 -47.71 -31.41
CA SER A 32 26.99 -49.08 -30.94
C SER A 32 25.80 -49.12 -29.97
N ALA A 33 25.21 -50.30 -29.81
CA ALA A 33 24.10 -50.47 -28.87
C ALA A 33 24.50 -50.17 -27.42
N GLU A 34 25.76 -50.42 -27.07
CA GLU A 34 26.35 -50.14 -25.77
C GLU A 34 26.58 -48.63 -25.56
N SER A 35 26.94 -47.88 -26.62
CA SER A 35 27.00 -46.41 -26.60
C SER A 35 25.60 -45.82 -26.41
N ASP A 36 24.60 -46.34 -27.14
CA ASP A 36 23.21 -45.89 -27.00
C ASP A 36 22.65 -46.23 -25.59
N GLU A 37 23.01 -47.39 -25.02
CA GLU A 37 22.65 -47.77 -23.65
C GLU A 37 23.29 -46.81 -22.62
N MET A 38 24.56 -46.45 -22.81
CA MET A 38 25.27 -45.49 -21.95
C MET A 38 24.58 -44.13 -21.96
N ASP A 39 24.24 -43.59 -23.13
CA ASP A 39 23.57 -42.30 -23.27
C ASP A 39 22.17 -42.31 -22.61
N VAL A 40 21.41 -43.38 -22.82
CA VAL A 40 20.08 -43.55 -22.20
C VAL A 40 20.18 -43.66 -20.68
N LEU A 41 21.16 -44.42 -20.15
CA LEU A 41 21.37 -44.56 -18.72
C LEU A 41 21.79 -43.23 -18.08
N ALA A 42 22.69 -42.48 -18.72
CA ALA A 42 23.10 -41.16 -18.26
C ALA A 42 21.89 -40.21 -18.14
N LEU A 43 21.04 -40.17 -19.16
CA LEU A 43 19.82 -39.35 -19.14
C LEU A 43 18.82 -39.78 -18.05
N LEU A 44 18.65 -41.08 -17.84
CA LEU A 44 17.75 -41.61 -16.81
C LEU A 44 18.26 -41.34 -15.39
N ILE A 45 19.58 -41.45 -15.19
CA ILE A 45 20.24 -41.13 -13.91
C ILE A 45 20.11 -39.64 -13.62
N GLU A 46 20.43 -38.78 -14.60
CA GLU A 46 20.29 -37.32 -14.47
C GLU A 46 18.84 -36.96 -14.09
N LYS A 47 17.85 -37.49 -14.82
CA LYS A 47 16.43 -37.22 -14.54
C LYS A 47 16.01 -37.67 -13.14
N PHE A 48 16.50 -38.82 -12.68
CA PHE A 48 16.21 -39.32 -11.33
C PHE A 48 16.90 -38.47 -10.25
N GLU A 49 18.16 -38.07 -10.46
CA GLU A 49 18.90 -37.22 -9.54
C GLU A 49 18.31 -35.81 -9.44
N GLU A 50 17.82 -35.23 -10.53
CA GLU A 50 17.05 -33.97 -10.49
C GLU A 50 15.82 -34.06 -9.57
N ASP A 51 15.07 -35.16 -9.66
CA ASP A 51 13.80 -35.32 -8.95
C ASP A 51 14.00 -35.72 -7.48
N TYR A 52 15.05 -36.49 -7.16
CA TYR A 52 15.28 -37.09 -5.82
C TYR A 52 16.48 -36.53 -5.06
N PHE A 53 17.49 -35.97 -5.75
CA PHE A 53 18.71 -35.38 -5.18
C PHE A 53 18.98 -33.98 -5.74
N PRO A 54 18.02 -33.03 -5.65
CA PRO A 54 18.21 -31.71 -6.21
C PRO A 54 19.45 -31.04 -5.59
N ILE A 55 20.35 -30.54 -6.43
CA ILE A 55 21.47 -29.71 -6.00
C ILE A 55 20.86 -28.42 -5.44
N SER A 56 20.72 -28.35 -4.12
CA SER A 56 20.21 -27.16 -3.46
C SER A 56 21.19 -26.01 -3.68
N LYS A 57 20.66 -24.81 -3.94
CA LYS A 57 21.50 -23.60 -3.96
C LYS A 57 22.25 -23.53 -2.62
N PRO A 58 23.56 -23.23 -2.64
CA PRO A 58 24.31 -23.10 -1.39
C PRO A 58 23.67 -22.05 -0.50
N ASP A 59 23.66 -22.32 0.80
CA ASP A 59 23.20 -21.36 1.80
C ASP A 59 23.99 -20.04 1.65
N PRO A 60 23.36 -18.85 1.78
CA PRO A 60 24.00 -17.56 1.50
C PRO A 60 25.19 -17.33 2.42
N ILE A 61 25.07 -17.77 3.68
CA ILE A 61 26.10 -17.62 4.69
C ILE A 61 27.27 -18.55 4.34
N GLU A 62 26.99 -19.78 3.92
CA GLU A 62 28.03 -20.70 3.46
C GLU A 62 28.72 -20.21 2.18
N ALA A 63 27.97 -19.62 1.24
CA ALA A 63 28.55 -18.97 0.06
C ALA A 63 29.47 -17.79 0.43
N ILE A 64 29.08 -16.99 1.43
CA ILE A 64 29.92 -15.90 1.96
C ILE A 64 31.17 -16.46 2.63
N LYS A 65 31.05 -17.45 3.52
CA LYS A 65 32.18 -18.08 4.23
C LYS A 65 33.18 -18.71 3.25
N PHE A 66 32.67 -19.43 2.25
CA PHE A 66 33.48 -20.01 1.19
C PHE A 66 34.28 -18.95 0.43
N ARG A 67 33.64 -17.82 0.09
CA ARG A 67 34.32 -16.69 -0.56
C ARG A 67 35.34 -16.01 0.35
N MET A 68 35.06 -15.92 1.64
CA MET A 68 36.03 -15.43 2.62
C MET A 68 37.26 -16.33 2.68
N GLU A 69 37.09 -17.65 2.71
CA GLU A 69 38.19 -18.61 2.74
C GLU A 69 39.06 -18.50 1.49
N GLN A 70 38.44 -18.47 0.30
CA GLN A 70 39.16 -18.32 -0.97
C GLN A 70 40.03 -17.05 -1.04
N GLN A 71 39.56 -15.96 -0.42
CA GLN A 71 40.22 -14.66 -0.46
C GLN A 71 41.04 -14.36 0.82
N GLY A 72 41.09 -15.29 1.78
CA GLY A 72 41.78 -15.09 3.06
C GLY A 72 41.19 -13.99 3.94
N LEU A 73 39.90 -13.70 3.80
CA LEU A 73 39.19 -12.64 4.53
C LEU A 73 38.80 -13.08 5.94
N LYS A 74 38.85 -12.15 6.88
CA LYS A 74 38.35 -12.30 8.25
C LYS A 74 37.02 -11.59 8.41
N ASN A 75 36.27 -11.88 9.48
CA ASN A 75 34.97 -11.24 9.74
C ASN A 75 35.03 -9.70 9.70
N ARG A 76 36.11 -9.10 10.22
CA ARG A 76 36.30 -7.63 10.18
C ARG A 76 36.37 -7.08 8.75
N ASP A 77 36.79 -7.89 7.79
CA ASP A 77 36.95 -7.47 6.39
C ASP A 77 35.59 -7.46 5.67
N LEU A 78 34.53 -8.01 6.29
CA LEU A 78 33.15 -7.87 5.82
C LEU A 78 32.45 -6.58 6.27
N ILE A 79 33.07 -5.80 7.15
CA ILE A 79 32.51 -4.54 7.64
C ILE A 79 32.08 -3.57 6.51
N PRO A 80 32.85 -3.42 5.41
CA PRO A 80 32.44 -2.56 4.30
C PRO A 80 31.15 -3.01 3.59
N PHE A 81 30.86 -4.31 3.60
CA PHE A 81 29.72 -4.88 2.89
C PHE A 81 28.47 -4.97 3.79
N ILE A 82 28.66 -5.37 5.05
CA ILE A 82 27.57 -5.67 5.99
C ILE A 82 27.34 -4.54 7.01
N GLY A 83 28.39 -3.80 7.37
CA GLY A 83 28.35 -2.76 8.41
C GLY A 83 29.12 -3.16 9.66
N SER A 84 28.58 -2.88 10.86
CA SER A 84 29.33 -3.04 12.11
C SER A 84 29.77 -4.48 12.40
N ALA A 85 30.87 -4.66 13.14
CA ALA A 85 31.38 -5.99 13.50
C ALA A 85 30.36 -6.90 14.21
N PRO A 86 29.50 -6.42 15.15
CA PRO A 86 28.43 -7.24 15.71
C PRO A 86 27.46 -7.76 14.64
N LYS A 87 27.10 -6.91 13.67
CA LYS A 87 26.17 -7.26 12.59
C LYS A 87 26.76 -8.31 11.65
N VAL A 88 28.06 -8.23 11.35
CA VAL A 88 28.76 -9.29 10.61
C VAL A 88 28.63 -10.63 11.33
N SER A 89 28.90 -10.65 12.64
CA SER A 89 28.79 -11.88 13.43
C SER A 89 27.37 -12.42 13.49
N GLU A 90 26.36 -11.55 13.67
CA GLU A 90 24.95 -11.95 13.66
C GLU A 90 24.54 -12.60 12.33
N ILE A 91 24.97 -12.02 11.20
CA ILE A 91 24.66 -12.57 9.87
C ILE A 91 25.39 -13.88 9.62
N LEU A 92 26.69 -13.97 9.94
CA LEU A 92 27.47 -15.21 9.74
C LEU A 92 27.02 -16.36 10.66
N ASN A 93 26.33 -16.05 11.76
CA ASN A 93 25.73 -17.03 12.65
C ASN A 93 24.26 -17.33 12.33
N GLY A 94 23.67 -16.66 11.32
CA GLY A 94 22.28 -16.84 10.91
C GLY A 94 21.24 -16.25 11.86
N THR A 95 21.64 -15.46 12.86
CA THR A 95 20.69 -14.82 13.77
C THR A 95 20.04 -13.57 13.18
N ARG A 96 20.61 -13.05 12.08
CA ARG A 96 20.06 -11.94 11.30
C ARG A 96 20.16 -12.24 9.81
N SER A 97 19.11 -11.94 9.05
CA SER A 97 19.10 -12.06 7.59
C SER A 97 19.88 -10.92 6.91
N LEU A 98 20.32 -11.14 5.68
CA LEU A 98 20.93 -10.09 4.85
C LEU A 98 19.88 -9.09 4.39
N SER A 99 20.22 -7.79 4.32
CA SER A 99 19.39 -6.81 3.61
C SER A 99 19.69 -6.83 2.10
N LEU A 100 18.77 -6.33 1.26
CA LEU A 100 19.04 -6.14 -0.17
C LEU A 100 20.27 -5.28 -0.45
N ASN A 101 20.52 -4.26 0.37
CA ASN A 101 21.70 -3.41 0.24
C ASN A 101 22.99 -4.18 0.55
N MET A 102 22.99 -5.01 1.58
CA MET A 102 24.10 -5.91 1.89
C MET A 102 24.31 -6.92 0.77
N ILE A 103 23.24 -7.51 0.23
CA ILE A 103 23.29 -8.45 -0.90
C ILE A 103 23.96 -7.78 -2.11
N ARG A 104 23.55 -6.56 -2.46
CA ARG A 104 24.16 -5.79 -3.56
C ARG A 104 25.66 -5.57 -3.33
N LYS A 105 26.04 -5.13 -2.12
CA LYS A 105 27.44 -4.88 -1.76
C LYS A 105 28.29 -6.15 -1.77
N LEU A 106 27.77 -7.25 -1.22
CA LEU A 106 28.45 -8.55 -1.22
C LEU A 106 28.56 -9.11 -2.65
N SER A 107 27.54 -8.93 -3.47
CA SER A 107 27.56 -9.37 -4.87
C SER A 107 28.61 -8.61 -5.67
N SER A 108 28.60 -7.27 -5.63
CA SER A 108 29.58 -6.45 -6.35
C SER A 108 30.99 -6.53 -5.76
N GLY A 109 31.10 -6.69 -4.44
CA GLY A 109 32.36 -6.64 -3.71
C GLY A 109 33.11 -7.96 -3.63
N LEU A 110 32.40 -9.07 -3.45
CA LEU A 110 32.96 -10.41 -3.31
C LEU A 110 32.69 -11.31 -4.53
N GLY A 111 31.94 -10.84 -5.52
CA GLY A 111 31.62 -11.59 -6.73
C GLY A 111 30.69 -12.78 -6.46
N ILE A 112 29.81 -12.66 -5.47
CA ILE A 112 28.79 -13.69 -5.17
C ILE A 112 27.57 -13.42 -6.04
N SER A 113 27.04 -14.44 -6.71
CA SER A 113 25.80 -14.27 -7.46
C SER A 113 24.68 -13.83 -6.53
N ALA A 114 23.96 -12.76 -6.89
CA ALA A 114 22.83 -12.27 -6.12
C ALA A 114 21.76 -13.36 -5.94
N ASP A 115 21.54 -14.21 -6.95
CA ASP A 115 20.58 -15.32 -6.91
C ASP A 115 20.92 -16.42 -5.89
N VAL A 116 22.15 -16.44 -5.39
CA VAL A 116 22.59 -17.30 -4.29
C VAL A 116 22.34 -16.62 -2.94
N LEU A 117 22.49 -15.30 -2.88
CA LEU A 117 22.33 -14.52 -1.65
C LEU A 117 20.86 -14.22 -1.29
N ILE A 118 19.97 -14.21 -2.28
CA ILE A 118 18.54 -13.93 -2.12
C ILE A 118 17.79 -15.21 -1.78
N GLN A 119 17.24 -15.29 -0.57
CA GLN A 119 16.46 -16.47 -0.15
C GLN A 119 15.03 -16.16 0.27
N LEU A 120 14.80 -14.98 0.84
CA LEU A 120 13.50 -14.63 1.38
C LEU A 120 12.52 -14.22 0.25
N PRO A 121 11.24 -14.66 0.29
CA PRO A 121 10.24 -14.25 -0.68
C PRO A 121 10.13 -12.72 -0.82
N GLU A 122 10.22 -12.00 0.29
CA GLU A 122 10.15 -10.54 0.36
C GLU A 122 11.30 -9.91 -0.44
N GLN A 123 12.52 -10.45 -0.30
CA GLN A 123 13.69 -9.99 -1.05
C GLN A 123 13.54 -10.23 -2.56
N LYS A 124 13.01 -11.40 -2.95
CA LYS A 124 12.74 -11.72 -4.36
C LYS A 124 11.72 -10.76 -4.97
N HIS A 125 10.63 -10.50 -4.24
CA HIS A 125 9.56 -9.60 -4.69
C HIS A 125 10.05 -8.15 -4.80
N ALA A 126 10.89 -7.72 -3.86
CA ALA A 126 11.43 -6.36 -3.86
C ALA A 126 12.46 -6.09 -4.96
N ILE A 127 13.17 -7.12 -5.45
CA ILE A 127 14.14 -7.00 -6.55
C ILE A 127 13.46 -6.95 -7.91
N GLN A 128 12.36 -7.69 -8.09
CA GLN A 128 11.63 -7.74 -9.37
C GLN A 128 10.93 -6.41 -9.72
N ARG A 129 10.92 -5.43 -8.83
CA ARG A 129 10.24 -4.14 -9.01
C ARG A 129 11.22 -2.97 -8.97
N GLU A 130 11.02 -2.01 -9.86
CA GLU A 130 11.74 -0.73 -9.87
C GLU A 130 11.16 0.24 -8.83
N VAL A 131 11.28 -0.11 -7.54
CA VAL A 131 10.80 0.72 -6.42
C VAL A 131 11.99 1.37 -5.70
N ASP A 132 11.94 2.69 -5.52
CA ASP A 132 12.87 3.39 -4.64
C ASP A 132 12.39 3.30 -3.19
N TRP A 133 12.81 2.23 -2.52
CA TRP A 133 12.48 1.96 -1.12
C TRP A 133 12.93 3.07 -0.15
N GLN A 134 13.93 3.87 -0.53
CA GLN A 134 14.44 4.95 0.33
C GLN A 134 13.64 6.26 0.17
N ALA A 135 12.86 6.39 -0.90
CA ALA A 135 12.01 7.55 -1.15
C ALA A 135 10.78 7.59 -0.23
N PHE A 136 10.38 6.45 0.35
CA PHE A 136 9.30 6.40 1.33
C PHE A 136 9.60 7.24 2.58
N PRO A 137 8.59 7.87 3.21
CA PRO A 137 8.75 8.65 4.44
C PRO A 137 8.90 7.74 5.70
N ILE A 138 9.89 6.84 5.68
CA ILE A 138 10.10 5.77 6.68
C ILE A 138 10.12 6.29 8.12
N ALA A 139 10.75 7.46 8.35
CA ALA A 139 10.83 8.04 9.69
C ALA A 139 9.45 8.40 10.26
N GLU A 140 8.58 8.99 9.43
CA GLU A 140 7.23 9.34 9.82
C GLU A 140 6.34 8.09 9.92
N MET A 141 6.46 7.16 8.97
CA MET A 141 5.76 5.86 9.01
C MET A 141 6.07 5.09 10.31
N ARG A 142 7.36 5.02 10.72
CA ARG A 142 7.76 4.40 11.99
C ARG A 142 7.17 5.12 13.19
N LYS A 143 7.21 6.46 13.21
CA LYS A 143 6.62 7.26 14.30
C LYS A 143 5.11 7.01 14.45
N ARG A 144 4.43 6.70 13.34
CA ARG A 144 2.99 6.40 13.29
C ARG A 144 2.65 4.92 13.51
N GLY A 145 3.63 4.07 13.76
CA GLY A 145 3.40 2.64 13.99
C GLY A 145 2.98 1.88 12.72
N TYR A 146 3.56 2.19 11.57
CA TYR A 146 3.29 1.42 10.33
C TYR A 146 4.08 0.09 10.30
N PHE A 147 5.04 -0.10 11.20
CA PHE A 147 5.93 -1.26 11.26
C PHE A 147 5.87 -1.92 12.64
N ASP A 148 4.69 -2.43 13.02
CA ASP A 148 4.43 -2.99 14.36
C ASP A 148 5.35 -4.18 14.72
N SER A 149 5.82 -4.92 13.71
CA SER A 149 6.74 -6.05 13.89
C SER A 149 8.22 -5.63 14.03
N PHE A 150 8.57 -4.36 13.80
CA PHE A 150 9.96 -3.90 13.75
C PHE A 150 10.40 -3.21 15.06
N ASN A 151 11.28 -3.87 15.80
CA ASN A 151 11.78 -3.37 17.10
C ASN A 151 13.14 -2.65 17.03
N GLY A 152 13.72 -2.50 15.84
CA GLY A 152 15.05 -1.91 15.66
C GLY A 152 15.09 -0.37 15.67
N SER A 153 16.29 0.16 15.50
CA SER A 153 16.55 1.59 15.31
C SER A 153 16.05 2.09 13.94
N LEU A 154 15.87 3.41 13.77
CA LEU A 154 15.52 3.99 12.47
C LEU A 154 16.59 3.72 11.41
N GLN A 155 17.87 3.67 11.81
CA GLN A 155 18.96 3.38 10.89
C GLN A 155 18.90 1.93 10.40
N GLU A 156 18.56 0.99 11.29
CA GLU A 156 18.30 -0.39 10.88
C GLU A 156 17.08 -0.48 9.97
N LEU A 157 15.99 0.23 10.27
CA LEU A 157 14.80 0.21 9.42
C LEU A 157 15.10 0.71 8.00
N LYS A 158 15.95 1.74 7.86
CA LYS A 158 16.41 2.21 6.56
C LYS A 158 17.29 1.19 5.83
N GLU A 159 18.11 0.45 6.57
CA GLU A 159 18.95 -0.61 5.99
C GLU A 159 18.09 -1.78 5.46
N TYR A 160 16.99 -2.10 6.15
CA TYR A 160 16.01 -3.15 5.79
C TYR A 160 14.73 -2.57 5.18
N ALA A 161 14.83 -1.41 4.51
CA ALA A 161 13.66 -0.69 4.02
C ALA A 161 12.87 -1.51 3.00
N ALA A 162 13.57 -2.22 2.10
CA ALA A 162 12.93 -2.98 1.03
C ALA A 162 12.11 -4.14 1.58
N GLU A 163 12.63 -4.83 2.59
CA GLU A 163 11.96 -5.94 3.26
C GLU A 163 10.76 -5.42 4.05
N ALA A 164 10.98 -4.44 4.94
CA ALA A 164 9.92 -3.89 5.80
C ALA A 164 8.79 -3.24 4.99
N LEU A 165 9.11 -2.53 3.91
CA LEU A 165 8.11 -1.93 3.03
C LEU A 165 7.46 -2.99 2.15
N SER A 166 8.18 -4.02 1.71
CA SER A 166 7.58 -5.11 0.95
C SER A 166 6.54 -5.84 1.78
N ASP A 167 6.82 -6.09 3.06
CA ASP A 167 5.86 -6.66 4.01
C ASP A 167 4.67 -5.75 4.26
N PHE A 168 4.95 -4.46 4.52
CA PHE A 168 3.92 -3.46 4.73
C PHE A 168 2.97 -3.36 3.52
N ILE A 169 3.51 -3.25 2.31
CA ILE A 169 2.71 -3.16 1.08
C ILE A 169 2.03 -4.50 0.78
N GLY A 170 2.72 -5.62 1.00
CA GLY A 170 2.22 -6.98 0.78
C GLY A 170 1.13 -7.41 1.76
N SER A 171 0.96 -6.71 2.88
CA SER A 171 -0.14 -6.95 3.83
C SER A 171 -1.53 -6.69 3.25
N VAL A 172 -1.61 -5.92 2.16
CA VAL A 172 -2.85 -5.62 1.44
C VAL A 172 -2.82 -6.31 0.09
N LYS A 173 -3.93 -6.97 -0.29
CA LYS A 173 -4.04 -7.61 -1.60
C LYS A 173 -3.91 -6.57 -2.72
N SER A 174 -3.06 -6.87 -3.69
CA SER A 174 -2.70 -5.94 -4.78
C SER A 174 -2.03 -4.64 -4.30
N GLY A 175 -1.43 -4.58 -3.11
CA GLY A 175 -0.77 -3.37 -2.61
C GLY A 175 0.34 -2.82 -3.51
N PHE A 176 0.95 -3.66 -4.34
CA PHE A 176 1.94 -3.25 -5.34
C PHE A 176 1.36 -2.76 -6.66
N ASN A 177 0.09 -3.05 -6.92
CA ASN A 177 -0.65 -2.69 -8.11
C ASN A 177 -1.95 -2.01 -7.69
N LEU A 178 -1.86 -1.05 -6.76
CA LEU A 178 -3.04 -0.32 -6.32
C LEU A 178 -3.66 0.37 -7.53
N GLN A 179 -4.95 0.16 -7.71
CA GLN A 179 -5.70 0.98 -8.65
C GLN A 179 -5.73 2.43 -8.12
N PRO A 180 -5.76 3.43 -9.00
CA PRO A 180 -5.80 4.82 -8.58
C PRO A 180 -7.07 5.08 -7.77
N ALA A 181 -6.90 5.69 -6.60
CA ALA A 181 -7.99 6.24 -5.81
C ALA A 181 -8.36 7.61 -6.39
N LEU A 182 -9.61 8.05 -6.24
CA LEU A 182 -9.96 9.46 -6.45
C LEU A 182 -9.34 10.23 -5.29
N LEU A 183 -8.29 10.99 -5.59
CA LEU A 183 -7.48 11.71 -4.62
C LEU A 183 -7.86 13.18 -4.63
N ARG A 184 -8.39 13.68 -3.52
CA ARG A 184 -8.70 15.09 -3.38
C ARG A 184 -7.55 15.85 -2.72
N ALA A 185 -7.00 16.81 -3.44
CA ALA A 185 -6.18 17.88 -2.88
C ALA A 185 -6.88 19.23 -3.13
N SER A 186 -7.18 19.99 -2.08
CA SER A 186 -7.85 21.30 -2.20
C SER A 186 -7.23 22.19 -3.30
N SER A 187 -8.11 22.83 -4.06
CA SER A 187 -7.86 23.64 -5.26
C SER A 187 -6.73 24.67 -5.15
N HIS A 188 -6.37 25.15 -3.95
CA HIS A 188 -5.24 26.05 -3.72
C HIS A 188 -3.84 25.45 -4.01
N LEU A 189 -3.75 24.14 -4.25
CA LEU A 189 -2.52 23.47 -4.66
C LEU A 189 -2.36 23.31 -6.17
N ARG A 190 -3.45 23.40 -6.96
CA ARG A 190 -3.37 23.30 -8.43
C ARG A 190 -2.60 24.48 -9.05
N THR A 191 -2.48 25.60 -8.34
CA THR A 191 -1.82 26.81 -8.81
C THR A 191 -0.40 27.02 -8.27
N ASN A 192 0.09 26.16 -7.36
CA ASN A 192 1.42 26.31 -6.76
C ASN A 192 2.20 25.00 -6.94
N ASP A 193 3.22 25.02 -7.82
CA ASP A 193 4.36 24.11 -8.08
C ASP A 193 4.83 23.13 -6.96
N LYS A 194 3.94 22.51 -6.18
CA LYS A 194 4.25 21.57 -5.12
C LYS A 194 3.97 20.17 -5.64
N GLU A 195 5.04 19.53 -6.10
CA GLU A 195 5.03 18.12 -6.45
C GLU A 195 4.57 17.29 -5.23
N THR A 196 3.50 16.52 -5.43
CA THR A 196 3.04 15.51 -4.48
C THR A 196 4.04 14.38 -4.41
N ASP A 197 4.36 13.90 -3.21
CA ASP A 197 5.26 12.77 -3.03
C ASP A 197 4.51 11.45 -3.30
N PRO A 198 4.79 10.73 -4.41
CA PRO A 198 4.04 9.54 -4.79
C PRO A 198 4.27 8.38 -3.81
N TYR A 199 5.43 8.28 -3.19
CA TYR A 199 5.73 7.22 -2.22
C TYR A 199 5.03 7.48 -0.88
N ALA A 200 4.93 8.74 -0.46
CA ALA A 200 4.12 9.12 0.69
C ALA A 200 2.62 8.86 0.45
N LEU A 201 2.12 9.15 -0.75
CA LEU A 201 0.73 8.84 -1.14
C LEU A 201 0.47 7.34 -1.10
N TRP A 202 1.36 6.55 -1.69
CA TRP A 202 1.25 5.09 -1.70
C TRP A 202 1.25 4.51 -0.29
N ALA A 203 2.18 4.93 0.57
CA ALA A 203 2.22 4.51 1.96
C ALA A 203 0.92 4.83 2.72
N TRP A 204 0.36 6.03 2.49
CA TRP A 204 -0.90 6.45 3.09
C TRP A 204 -2.08 5.59 2.60
N GLN A 205 -2.16 5.31 1.30
CA GLN A 205 -3.20 4.45 0.72
C GLN A 205 -3.17 3.03 1.30
N ILE A 206 -1.98 2.43 1.42
CA ILE A 206 -1.83 1.10 2.04
C ILE A 206 -2.35 1.13 3.49
N ARG A 207 -2.01 2.17 4.26
CA ARG A 207 -2.48 2.28 5.65
C ARG A 207 -4.01 2.40 5.73
N VAL A 208 -4.63 3.16 4.84
CA VAL A 208 -6.09 3.27 4.74
C VAL A 208 -6.70 1.89 4.49
N LEU A 209 -6.16 1.12 3.54
CA LEU A 209 -6.66 -0.20 3.19
C LEU A 209 -6.48 -1.22 4.33
N GLN A 210 -5.36 -1.19 5.05
CA GLN A 210 -5.16 -2.00 6.25
C GLN A 210 -6.26 -1.72 7.30
N LYS A 211 -6.49 -0.44 7.62
CA LYS A 211 -7.51 -0.03 8.59
C LYS A 211 -8.92 -0.42 8.14
N ALA A 212 -9.21 -0.30 6.84
CA ALA A 212 -10.49 -0.74 6.29
C ALA A 212 -10.66 -2.26 6.43
N ALA A 213 -9.62 -3.05 6.16
CA ALA A 213 -9.65 -4.50 6.31
C ALA A 213 -9.83 -4.96 7.78
N GLU A 214 -9.33 -4.19 8.74
CA GLU A 214 -9.54 -4.45 10.17
C GLU A 214 -10.98 -4.12 10.63
N GLN A 215 -11.66 -3.22 9.93
CA GLN A 215 -13.00 -2.75 10.27
C GLN A 215 -14.07 -3.71 9.73
N LYS A 216 -14.87 -4.31 10.63
CA LYS A 216 -16.00 -5.15 10.23
C LYS A 216 -17.24 -4.32 9.98
N LEU A 217 -17.72 -4.33 8.74
CA LEU A 217 -19.00 -3.73 8.38
C LEU A 217 -20.16 -4.72 8.61
N PRO A 218 -21.34 -4.25 9.05
CA PRO A 218 -22.49 -5.10 9.34
C PRO A 218 -23.25 -5.53 8.08
N CYS A 219 -23.03 -4.87 6.94
CA CYS A 219 -23.66 -5.24 5.67
C CYS A 219 -22.74 -4.91 4.49
N GLN A 220 -23.08 -5.49 3.34
CA GLN A 220 -22.48 -5.12 2.06
C GLN A 220 -23.15 -3.86 1.51
N TYR A 221 -22.35 -2.99 0.91
CA TYR A 221 -22.84 -1.81 0.22
C TYR A 221 -23.80 -2.18 -0.91
N ARG A 222 -24.84 -1.37 -1.07
CA ARG A 222 -25.80 -1.47 -2.17
C ARG A 222 -25.61 -0.25 -3.08
N ALA A 223 -25.30 -0.48 -4.35
CA ALA A 223 -25.18 0.59 -5.33
C ALA A 223 -26.46 1.45 -5.37
N SER A 224 -26.27 2.74 -5.66
CA SER A 224 -27.28 3.79 -5.65
C SER A 224 -27.87 4.13 -4.27
N THR A 225 -27.30 3.59 -3.18
CA THR A 225 -27.67 4.01 -1.81
C THR A 225 -27.30 5.47 -1.57
N VAL A 226 -26.15 5.92 -2.08
CA VAL A 226 -25.71 7.31 -1.92
C VAL A 226 -26.30 8.14 -3.05
N ASN A 227 -27.18 9.07 -2.69
CA ASN A 227 -27.75 10.07 -3.59
C ASN A 227 -27.90 11.39 -2.83
N LEU A 228 -28.28 12.46 -3.55
CA LEU A 228 -28.37 13.80 -2.98
C LEU A 228 -29.30 13.89 -1.75
N GLU A 229 -30.48 13.27 -1.80
CA GLU A 229 -31.44 13.28 -0.68
C GLU A 229 -30.86 12.56 0.54
N TRP A 230 -30.20 11.43 0.32
CA TRP A 230 -29.54 10.67 1.37
C TRP A 230 -28.39 11.46 2.02
N MET A 231 -27.58 12.14 1.21
CA MET A 231 -26.52 13.04 1.69
C MET A 231 -27.08 14.20 2.51
N GLN A 232 -28.20 14.81 2.08
CA GLN A 232 -28.90 15.86 2.84
C GLN A 232 -29.43 15.37 4.19
N ASN A 233 -29.83 14.09 4.29
CA ASN A 233 -30.23 13.53 5.58
C ASN A 233 -29.03 13.29 6.50
N ILE A 234 -27.88 12.89 5.96
CA ILE A 234 -26.65 12.74 6.75
C ILE A 234 -26.10 14.10 7.19
N SER A 235 -26.23 15.15 6.38
CA SER A 235 -25.74 16.49 6.77
C SER A 235 -26.46 17.02 8.01
N LYS A 236 -27.72 16.63 8.23
CA LYS A 236 -28.49 16.97 9.44
C LYS A 236 -27.93 16.34 10.72
N LEU A 237 -27.17 15.25 10.65
CA LEU A 237 -26.48 14.69 11.82
C LEU A 237 -25.48 15.70 12.41
N SER A 238 -25.01 16.67 11.62
CA SER A 238 -24.15 17.76 12.11
C SER A 238 -24.81 18.66 13.17
N TRP A 239 -26.14 18.65 13.29
CA TRP A 239 -26.86 19.36 14.35
C TRP A 239 -26.66 18.75 15.73
N LEU A 240 -26.36 17.44 15.78
CA LEU A 240 -26.18 16.71 17.02
C LEU A 240 -24.77 16.92 17.56
N GLU A 241 -24.65 16.93 18.89
CA GLU A 241 -23.34 17.07 19.55
C GLU A 241 -22.35 16.03 19.04
N SER A 242 -22.71 14.74 19.01
CA SER A 242 -21.86 13.65 18.49
C SER A 242 -21.96 13.43 16.97
N GLY A 243 -22.36 14.45 16.20
CA GLY A 243 -22.67 14.35 14.78
C GLY A 243 -21.63 13.61 13.92
N PRO A 244 -20.33 13.95 13.97
CA PRO A 244 -19.30 13.27 13.19
C PRO A 244 -19.22 11.75 13.45
N LEU A 245 -19.33 11.33 14.71
CA LEU A 245 -19.28 9.91 15.09
C LEU A 245 -20.53 9.17 14.61
N LEU A 246 -21.70 9.81 14.73
CA LEU A 246 -22.97 9.26 14.26
C LEU A 246 -23.00 9.11 12.74
N ALA A 247 -22.42 10.06 11.99
CA ALA A 247 -22.30 9.95 10.54
C ALA A 247 -21.41 8.76 10.16
N ILE A 248 -20.26 8.60 10.80
CA ILE A 248 -19.38 7.43 10.58
C ILE A 248 -20.12 6.13 10.90
N GLU A 249 -20.81 6.06 12.04
CA GLU A 249 -21.58 4.86 12.40
C GLU A 249 -22.67 4.54 11.36
N PHE A 250 -23.38 5.56 10.88
CA PHE A 250 -24.44 5.42 9.89
C PHE A 250 -23.90 4.95 8.53
N LEU A 251 -22.77 5.50 8.08
CA LEU A 251 -22.07 5.11 6.87
C LEU A 251 -21.57 3.65 6.96
N ASN A 252 -20.95 3.29 8.09
CA ASN A 252 -20.54 1.91 8.35
C ASN A 252 -21.74 0.95 8.29
N LYS A 253 -22.87 1.33 8.92
CA LYS A 253 -24.12 0.55 8.87
C LYS A 253 -24.71 0.39 7.48
N SER A 254 -24.30 1.24 6.54
CA SER A 254 -24.72 1.22 5.13
C SER A 254 -23.70 0.51 4.22
N GLY A 255 -22.65 -0.09 4.77
CA GLY A 255 -21.63 -0.81 4.00
C GLY A 255 -20.50 0.08 3.47
N ILE A 256 -20.34 1.30 3.98
CA ILE A 256 -19.26 2.23 3.58
C ILE A 256 -18.25 2.33 4.72
N HIS A 257 -16.98 2.02 4.44
CA HIS A 257 -15.90 2.28 5.40
C HIS A 257 -15.61 3.77 5.48
N VAL A 258 -15.46 4.31 6.69
CA VAL A 258 -14.94 5.66 6.89
C VAL A 258 -13.67 5.60 7.73
N ILE A 259 -12.53 5.88 7.10
CA ILE A 259 -11.21 5.76 7.69
C ILE A 259 -10.62 7.14 7.92
N ILE A 260 -10.27 7.43 9.16
CA ILE A 260 -9.49 8.62 9.51
C ILE A 260 -8.01 8.23 9.54
N GLU A 261 -7.24 8.76 8.58
CA GLU A 261 -5.78 8.61 8.52
C GLU A 261 -5.14 9.97 8.19
N PRO A 262 -4.41 10.60 9.13
CA PRO A 262 -3.75 11.87 8.88
C PRO A 262 -2.84 11.82 7.66
N HIS A 263 -2.79 12.91 6.90
CA HIS A 263 -1.95 12.98 5.71
C HIS A 263 -0.46 12.75 6.06
N LEU A 264 0.31 12.13 5.16
CA LEU A 264 1.77 12.08 5.25
C LEU A 264 2.38 13.39 4.71
N PRO A 265 3.65 13.72 5.04
CA PRO A 265 4.32 14.90 4.50
C PRO A 265 4.23 14.93 2.97
N LYS A 266 3.97 16.11 2.39
CA LYS A 266 3.90 16.35 0.94
C LYS A 266 2.83 15.55 0.17
N THR A 267 1.84 14.96 0.84
CA THR A 267 0.66 14.39 0.14
C THR A 267 -0.41 15.44 -0.13
N TYR A 268 -0.56 16.41 0.77
CA TYR A 268 -1.51 17.52 0.65
C TYR A 268 -2.99 17.13 0.44
N LEU A 269 -3.35 15.89 0.80
CA LEU A 269 -4.70 15.35 0.64
C LEU A 269 -5.66 15.84 1.73
N ASP A 270 -6.91 16.03 1.33
CA ASP A 270 -8.03 16.28 2.25
C ASP A 270 -8.86 15.00 2.48
N GLY A 271 -8.98 14.17 1.43
CA GLY A 271 -9.67 12.89 1.46
C GLY A 271 -9.39 12.07 0.21
N ALA A 272 -9.93 10.85 0.19
CA ALA A 272 -9.93 9.99 -0.97
C ALA A 272 -11.09 9.00 -0.94
N VAL A 273 -11.51 8.55 -2.12
CA VAL A 273 -12.43 7.43 -2.30
C VAL A 273 -11.75 6.30 -3.06
N CYS A 274 -11.93 5.09 -2.56
CA CYS A 274 -11.55 3.88 -3.26
C CYS A 274 -12.51 2.71 -2.92
N MET A 275 -12.35 1.60 -3.63
CA MET A 275 -13.16 0.40 -3.44
C MET A 275 -12.36 -0.66 -2.66
N SER A 276 -12.99 -1.24 -1.63
CA SER A 276 -12.45 -2.41 -0.95
C SER A 276 -12.51 -3.64 -1.85
N ILE A 277 -11.70 -4.64 -1.55
CA ILE A 277 -11.73 -5.91 -2.28
C ILE A 277 -13.05 -6.67 -2.16
N ASP A 278 -13.80 -6.42 -1.09
CA ASP A 278 -15.11 -7.02 -0.84
C ASP A 278 -16.25 -6.27 -1.56
N GLY A 279 -15.92 -5.24 -2.35
CA GLY A 279 -16.88 -4.43 -3.09
C GLY A 279 -17.57 -3.34 -2.26
N ASN A 280 -17.06 -3.05 -1.06
CA ASN A 280 -17.55 -1.95 -0.21
C ASN A 280 -16.74 -0.67 -0.44
N PRO A 281 -17.38 0.50 -0.64
CA PRO A 281 -16.67 1.77 -0.76
C PRO A 281 -15.90 2.14 0.52
N ILE A 282 -14.77 2.81 0.34
CA ILE A 282 -13.94 3.36 1.40
C ILE A 282 -13.85 4.86 1.20
N ILE A 283 -14.29 5.62 2.20
CA ILE A 283 -14.05 7.05 2.35
C ILE A 283 -12.88 7.22 3.32
N ALA A 284 -11.79 7.81 2.86
CA ALA A 284 -10.65 8.15 3.69
C ALA A 284 -10.58 9.67 3.89
N LEU A 285 -10.42 10.12 5.13
CA LEU A 285 -10.33 11.54 5.46
C LEU A 285 -9.05 11.83 6.24
N THR A 286 -8.33 12.88 5.85
CA THR A 286 -7.05 13.23 6.49
C THR A 286 -7.18 14.15 7.68
N LEU A 287 -8.32 14.83 7.83
CA LEU A 287 -8.56 15.90 8.82
C LEU A 287 -7.45 16.97 8.84
N ARG A 288 -6.76 17.18 7.70
CA ARG A 288 -5.68 18.17 7.56
C ARG A 288 -6.09 19.55 8.07
N HIS A 289 -7.34 19.92 7.82
CA HIS A 289 -7.96 21.09 8.41
C HIS A 289 -8.75 20.67 9.65
N ASN A 290 -8.21 20.97 10.84
CA ASN A 290 -8.87 20.65 12.11
C ASN A 290 -10.07 21.59 12.39
N ARG A 291 -11.10 21.53 11.55
CA ARG A 291 -12.36 22.28 11.69
C ARG A 291 -13.56 21.41 11.31
N LEU A 292 -14.66 21.59 12.03
CA LEU A 292 -15.89 20.82 11.83
C LEU A 292 -16.50 21.04 10.44
N ASP A 293 -16.49 22.28 9.93
CA ASP A 293 -17.01 22.61 8.60
C ASP A 293 -16.19 21.96 7.46
N SER A 294 -14.86 21.96 7.61
CA SER A 294 -13.97 21.25 6.67
C SER A 294 -14.22 19.74 6.67
N PHE A 295 -14.45 19.12 7.84
CA PHE A 295 -14.81 17.70 7.93
C PHE A 295 -16.09 17.38 7.15
N TRP A 296 -17.17 18.11 7.41
CA TRP A 296 -18.46 17.86 6.76
C TRP A 296 -18.40 18.09 5.25
N PHE A 297 -17.67 19.11 4.80
CA PHE A 297 -17.47 19.32 3.38
C PHE A 297 -16.69 18.17 2.74
N SER A 298 -15.56 17.75 3.32
CA SER A 298 -14.79 16.63 2.76
C SER A 298 -15.61 15.34 2.76
N LEU A 299 -16.33 15.04 3.84
CA LEU A 299 -17.20 13.86 3.88
C LEU A 299 -18.25 13.87 2.76
N MET A 300 -18.94 14.99 2.55
CA MET A 300 -19.96 15.11 1.50
C MET A 300 -19.34 15.06 0.10
N HIS A 301 -18.15 15.61 -0.09
CA HIS A 301 -17.42 15.53 -1.35
C HIS A 301 -17.04 14.07 -1.69
N GLU A 302 -16.47 13.32 -0.74
CA GLU A 302 -16.16 11.91 -0.97
C GLU A 302 -17.44 11.08 -1.23
N MET A 303 -18.55 11.38 -0.54
CA MET A 303 -19.85 10.76 -0.82
C MET A 303 -20.37 11.10 -2.21
N ALA A 304 -20.16 12.33 -2.70
CA ALA A 304 -20.54 12.72 -4.05
C ALA A 304 -19.78 11.90 -5.10
N HIS A 305 -18.48 11.60 -4.88
CA HIS A 305 -17.76 10.68 -5.76
C HIS A 305 -18.38 9.28 -5.78
N ILE A 306 -18.85 8.76 -4.64
CA ILE A 306 -19.56 7.48 -4.63
C ILE A 306 -20.83 7.58 -5.48
N ALA A 307 -21.66 8.59 -5.25
CA ALA A 307 -22.95 8.75 -5.92
C ALA A 307 -22.83 8.97 -7.44
N LEU A 308 -21.85 9.76 -7.88
CA LEU A 308 -21.72 10.20 -9.26
C LEU A 308 -20.80 9.31 -10.09
N HIS A 309 -19.68 8.89 -9.51
CA HIS A 309 -18.55 8.33 -10.28
C HIS A 309 -18.26 6.86 -9.94
N LEU A 310 -18.69 6.38 -8.76
CA LEU A 310 -18.52 4.97 -8.38
C LEU A 310 -19.74 4.14 -8.76
N ASP A 311 -20.95 4.65 -8.46
CA ASP A 311 -22.23 4.01 -8.79
C ASP A 311 -22.75 4.40 -10.18
N GLY A 312 -22.28 5.53 -10.72
CA GLY A 312 -22.59 5.94 -12.09
C GLY A 312 -21.94 4.96 -13.06
N ASN A 313 -22.69 4.45 -14.03
CA ASN A 313 -22.27 3.53 -15.10
C ASN A 313 -21.07 4.02 -15.97
N GLU A 314 -20.35 5.07 -15.56
CA GLU A 314 -19.07 5.44 -16.13
C GLU A 314 -18.05 4.39 -15.70
N ASN A 315 -17.81 3.42 -16.59
CA ASN A 315 -16.74 2.46 -16.40
C ASN A 315 -15.43 3.24 -16.20
N TRP A 316 -14.90 3.17 -14.99
CA TRP A 316 -13.58 3.63 -14.57
C TRP A 316 -12.46 2.86 -15.32
N TYR A 317 -12.38 3.03 -16.64
CA TYR A 317 -11.22 2.64 -17.44
C TYR A 317 -10.26 3.82 -17.49
N LEU A 318 -9.11 3.60 -16.87
CA LEU A 318 -8.03 4.57 -16.71
C LEU A 318 -7.30 4.96 -18.00
N ASP A 319 -7.74 4.46 -19.14
CA ASP A 319 -7.06 4.69 -20.42
C ASP A 319 -7.42 6.04 -21.06
N ASP A 320 -8.41 6.77 -20.53
CA ASP A 320 -8.97 7.97 -21.20
C ASP A 320 -9.15 9.20 -20.28
N LEU A 321 -8.33 9.32 -19.23
CA LEU A 321 -8.27 10.53 -18.39
C LEU A 321 -7.15 11.46 -18.87
N ASP A 322 -7.41 12.18 -19.96
CA ASP A 322 -6.71 13.43 -20.22
C ASP A 322 -6.96 14.42 -19.06
N ALA A 323 -5.99 15.29 -18.77
CA ALA A 323 -6.04 16.25 -17.67
C ALA A 323 -7.30 17.15 -17.64
N GLN A 324 -8.07 17.22 -18.73
CA GLN A 324 -9.33 17.96 -18.82
C GLN A 324 -10.51 17.29 -18.09
N GLY A 325 -10.54 15.95 -17.98
CA GLY A 325 -11.66 15.24 -17.34
C GLY A 325 -11.66 15.29 -15.81
N VAL A 326 -10.47 15.35 -15.21
CA VAL A 326 -10.30 15.39 -13.73
C VAL A 326 -10.90 16.67 -13.13
N ASP A 327 -10.84 17.78 -13.85
CA ASP A 327 -11.40 19.05 -13.39
C ASP A 327 -12.94 19.03 -13.36
N GLU A 328 -13.57 18.33 -14.30
CA GLU A 328 -15.02 18.22 -14.35
C GLU A 328 -15.55 17.28 -13.25
N ILE A 329 -14.90 16.14 -13.02
CA ILE A 329 -15.24 15.18 -11.97
C ILE A 329 -15.20 15.84 -10.58
N GLU A 330 -14.11 16.55 -10.27
CA GLU A 330 -13.96 17.26 -8.99
C GLU A 330 -15.00 18.37 -8.82
N LYS A 331 -15.31 19.09 -9.90
CA LYS A 331 -16.35 20.13 -9.88
C LYS A 331 -17.73 19.54 -9.63
N GLN A 332 -18.07 18.42 -10.26
CA GLN A 332 -19.34 17.73 -10.04
C GLN A 332 -19.49 17.28 -8.58
N ALA A 333 -18.41 16.73 -8.00
CA ALA A 333 -18.38 16.34 -6.59
C ALA A 333 -18.54 17.56 -5.66
N ASP A 334 -17.84 18.67 -5.92
CA ASP A 334 -17.98 19.92 -5.16
C ASP A 334 -19.39 20.52 -5.26
N ASP A 335 -20.01 20.49 -6.43
CA ASP A 335 -21.37 21.00 -6.65
C ASP A 335 -22.40 20.19 -5.86
N MET A 336 -22.33 18.85 -5.94
CA MET A 336 -23.23 17.98 -5.17
C MET A 336 -22.99 18.10 -3.66
N ALA A 337 -21.75 18.20 -3.20
CA ALA A 337 -21.43 18.39 -1.79
C ALA A 337 -22.00 19.70 -1.22
N ARG A 338 -21.89 20.80 -2.00
CA ARG A 338 -22.49 22.09 -1.63
C ARG A 338 -24.00 22.00 -1.55
N GLU A 339 -24.64 21.38 -2.53
CA GLU A 339 -26.10 21.20 -2.58
C GLU A 339 -26.62 20.30 -1.44
N ALA A 340 -25.83 19.29 -1.05
CA ALA A 340 -26.17 18.39 0.06
C ALA A 340 -26.09 19.06 1.44
N LEU A 341 -25.11 19.97 1.62
CA LEU A 341 -24.95 20.71 2.87
C LEU A 341 -25.95 21.85 2.99
N ILE A 342 -26.04 22.69 1.95
CA ILE A 342 -26.90 23.87 1.92
C ILE A 342 -27.45 24.02 0.50
N PRO A 343 -28.73 23.67 0.27
CA PRO A 343 -29.35 23.77 -1.05
C PRO A 343 -29.23 25.19 -1.64
N GLN A 344 -28.85 25.28 -2.91
CA GLN A 344 -28.59 26.57 -3.58
C GLN A 344 -29.83 27.47 -3.57
N SER A 345 -31.02 26.87 -3.64
CA SER A 345 -32.30 27.58 -3.59
C SER A 345 -32.53 28.34 -2.29
N ILE A 346 -32.01 27.82 -1.17
CA ILE A 346 -32.06 28.46 0.15
C ILE A 346 -30.90 29.45 0.26
N TRP A 347 -29.69 29.04 -0.14
CA TRP A 347 -28.50 29.88 -0.07
C TRP A 347 -28.64 31.22 -0.81
N CYS A 348 -29.16 31.22 -2.04
CA CYS A 348 -29.36 32.44 -2.83
C CYS A 348 -30.33 33.45 -2.18
N ARG A 349 -31.19 33.00 -1.26
CA ARG A 349 -32.15 33.86 -0.55
C ARG A 349 -31.57 34.46 0.74
N SER A 350 -30.42 33.96 1.19
CA SER A 350 -29.81 34.35 2.46
C SER A 350 -28.74 35.40 2.26
N SER A 351 -28.94 36.61 2.82
CA SER A 351 -27.88 37.63 2.93
C SER A 351 -27.19 37.51 4.28
N LEU A 352 -26.24 36.58 4.41
CA LEU A 352 -25.60 36.28 5.70
C LEU A 352 -24.43 37.23 6.01
N SER A 353 -24.67 38.15 6.95
CA SER A 353 -23.73 39.16 7.40
C SER A 353 -23.41 39.07 8.90
N SER A 354 -24.33 38.54 9.71
CA SER A 354 -24.22 38.46 11.17
C SER A 354 -24.16 37.02 11.70
N ALA A 355 -23.76 36.86 12.96
CA ALA A 355 -23.71 35.55 13.62
C ALA A 355 -25.11 35.01 13.93
N GLU A 356 -26.08 35.90 14.17
CA GLU A 356 -27.49 35.57 14.40
C GLU A 356 -28.10 34.94 13.14
N GLU A 357 -27.92 35.56 11.98
CA GLU A 357 -28.40 35.04 10.68
C GLU A 357 -27.80 33.65 10.38
N VAL A 358 -26.52 33.43 10.70
CA VAL A 358 -25.88 32.11 10.56
C VAL A 358 -26.57 31.07 11.43
N ARG A 359 -26.90 31.38 12.69
CA ARG A 359 -27.59 30.45 13.60
C ARG A 359 -29.03 30.21 13.17
N GLU A 360 -29.71 31.22 12.67
CA GLU A 360 -31.09 31.10 12.16
C GLU A 360 -31.16 30.17 10.96
N LEU A 361 -30.30 30.37 9.95
CA LEU A 361 -30.26 29.49 8.78
C LEU A 361 -29.84 28.06 9.17
N ALA A 362 -28.85 27.92 10.05
CA ALA A 362 -28.43 26.63 10.57
C ALA A 362 -29.61 25.88 11.23
N LYS A 363 -30.43 26.59 12.00
CA LYS A 363 -31.63 26.05 12.66
C LYS A 363 -32.73 25.66 11.68
N GLU A 364 -32.97 26.47 10.65
CA GLU A 364 -33.91 26.16 9.58
C GLU A 364 -33.52 24.86 8.86
N LEU A 365 -32.23 24.71 8.55
CA LEU A 365 -31.68 23.55 7.84
C LEU A 365 -31.42 22.34 8.76
N GLN A 366 -31.43 22.55 10.07
CA GLN A 366 -31.02 21.55 11.07
C GLN A 366 -29.61 21.02 10.80
N ILE A 367 -28.64 21.93 10.58
CA ILE A 367 -27.21 21.61 10.40
C ILE A 367 -26.32 22.46 11.31
N SER A 368 -25.10 22.03 11.59
CA SER A 368 -24.17 22.81 12.42
C SER A 368 -23.98 24.24 11.87
N PRO A 369 -24.05 25.29 12.71
CA PRO A 369 -23.75 26.65 12.27
C PRO A 369 -22.30 26.81 11.78
N CYS A 370 -21.39 25.89 12.15
CA CYS A 370 -20.05 25.82 11.58
C CYS A 370 -20.07 25.63 10.07
N ILE A 371 -20.97 24.79 9.53
CA ILE A 371 -21.07 24.52 8.08
C ILE A 371 -21.50 25.80 7.34
N VAL A 372 -22.53 26.48 7.85
CA VAL A 372 -23.02 27.74 7.29
C VAL A 372 -21.93 28.81 7.31
N ALA A 373 -21.31 29.05 8.47
CA ALA A 373 -20.21 30.01 8.61
C ALA A 373 -19.02 29.65 7.72
N GLY A 374 -18.72 28.36 7.58
CA GLY A 374 -17.67 27.83 6.70
C GLY A 374 -17.90 28.20 5.25
N ARG A 375 -19.13 27.98 4.74
CA ARG A 375 -19.50 28.35 3.37
C ARG A 375 -19.42 29.87 3.15
N VAL A 376 -19.90 30.69 4.10
CA VAL A 376 -19.77 32.15 4.01
C VAL A 376 -18.30 32.56 3.88
N ARG A 377 -17.41 32.03 4.73
CA ARG A 377 -15.98 32.35 4.71
C ARG A 377 -15.30 31.93 3.41
N PHE A 378 -15.70 30.79 2.86
CA PHE A 378 -15.18 30.28 1.60
C PHE A 378 -15.59 31.18 0.43
N GLU A 379 -16.89 31.46 0.28
CA GLU A 379 -17.40 32.27 -0.84
C GLU A 379 -16.99 33.76 -0.74
N SER A 380 -16.83 34.30 0.47
CA SER A 380 -16.39 35.69 0.64
C SER A 380 -14.87 35.88 0.61
N GLY A 381 -14.08 34.80 0.68
CA GLY A 381 -12.62 34.85 0.85
C GLY A 381 -12.15 35.44 2.19
N ASP A 382 -13.06 35.72 3.13
CA ASP A 382 -12.74 36.30 4.44
C ASP A 382 -12.73 35.21 5.51
N HIS A 383 -11.57 34.59 5.68
CA HIS A 383 -11.38 33.55 6.69
C HIS A 383 -11.47 34.06 8.14
N LYS A 384 -11.47 35.38 8.38
CA LYS A 384 -11.60 35.99 9.72
C LYS A 384 -13.05 36.32 10.09
N LYS A 385 -13.98 36.24 9.13
CA LYS A 385 -15.40 36.53 9.37
C LYS A 385 -15.96 35.72 10.55
N PHE A 386 -16.73 36.39 11.39
CA PHE A 386 -17.26 35.94 12.68
C PHE A 386 -16.21 35.69 13.79
N GLY A 387 -14.96 36.14 13.63
CA GLY A 387 -13.95 36.09 14.67
C GLY A 387 -13.65 34.66 15.14
N SER A 388 -13.82 34.39 16.43
CA SER A 388 -13.63 33.06 17.06
C SER A 388 -14.88 32.18 17.01
N LEU A 389 -16.04 32.70 16.63
CA LEU A 389 -17.29 31.94 16.57
C LEU A 389 -17.23 30.89 15.45
N PHE A 390 -17.94 29.77 15.64
CA PHE A 390 -18.11 28.72 14.62
C PHE A 390 -16.76 28.14 14.13
N ARG A 391 -15.88 27.78 15.06
CA ARG A 391 -14.54 27.21 14.77
C ARG A 391 -14.29 25.92 15.53
N ASP A 392 -15.35 25.15 15.70
CA ASP A 392 -15.32 23.89 16.43
C ASP A 392 -14.29 22.96 15.77
N LYS A 393 -13.49 22.29 16.60
CA LYS A 393 -12.40 21.44 16.12
C LYS A 393 -12.91 20.02 15.95
N ILE A 394 -12.62 19.42 14.81
CA ILE A 394 -12.99 18.03 14.55
C ILE A 394 -12.21 17.05 15.45
N SER A 395 -11.00 17.42 15.89
CA SER A 395 -10.18 16.63 16.81
C SER A 395 -10.90 16.28 18.11
N ASP A 396 -11.81 17.14 18.56
CA ASP A 396 -12.48 17.01 19.86
C ASP A 396 -13.44 15.79 19.87
N TYR A 397 -13.79 15.27 18.69
CA TYR A 397 -14.64 14.08 18.52
C TYR A 397 -13.87 12.75 18.48
N PHE A 398 -12.59 12.79 18.12
CA PHE A 398 -11.76 11.61 17.87
C PHE A 398 -10.71 11.37 18.96
N GLN A 399 -10.61 12.27 19.94
CA GLN A 399 -9.81 12.05 21.14
C GLN A 399 -10.53 11.09 22.09
N ARG A 400 -10.07 9.84 22.14
CA ARG A 400 -10.22 8.94 23.30
C ARG A 400 -8.86 8.42 23.71
#